data_AF-A0A2D4ZF89-F1
#
_entry.id   AF-A0A2D4ZF89-F1
#
_cell.length_a   1.000
_cell.length_b   1.000
_cell.length_c   1.000
_cell.angle_alpha   90.00
_cell.angle_beta   90.00
_cell.angle_gamma   90.00
#
_symmetry.space_group_name_H-M   'P 1'
#
loop_
_entity.id
_entity.type
_entity.pdbx_description
1 polymer ?
#
loop_
_entity_poly.entity_id
_entity_poly.type
_entity_poly.pdbx_seq_one_letter_code
_entity_poly.pdbx_strand_id
1 'polypeptide(L)' 'MIVTVGKNGTIPLPDNEESKLNIGDILLCNLDEDKRLIELEKFSDQTLSSEQIKAHGSLTRVEPLNPDDYG' A
#
# COMPACT_ATOMS: atom_id res chain seq x y z
N MET A 1 -3.05 -14.80 6.94
CA MET A 1 -3.58 -13.68 7.75
C MET A 1 -4.76 -13.09 7.00
N ILE A 2 -5.88 -12.84 7.67
CA ILE A 2 -7.04 -12.16 7.06
C ILE A 2 -7.06 -10.74 7.63
N VAL A 3 -7.04 -9.75 6.75
CA VAL A 3 -7.13 -8.32 7.12
C VAL A 3 -8.43 -7.75 6.60
N THR A 4 -8.99 -6.80 7.33
CA THR A 4 -10.16 -6.04 6.88
C THR A 4 -9.67 -4.79 6.18
N VAL A 5 -10.19 -4.51 4.98
CA VAL A 5 -9.92 -3.26 4.27
C VAL A 5 -10.60 -2.13 5.04
N GLY A 6 -9.81 -1.13 5.42
CA GLY A 6 -10.27 0.07 6.13
C GLY A 6 -10.96 1.06 5.21
N LYS A 7 -11.31 2.23 5.75
CA LYS A 7 -11.88 3.33 4.97
C LYS A 7 -10.94 3.71 3.83
N ASN A 8 -11.52 4.15 2.71
CA ASN A 8 -10.78 4.57 1.51
C ASN A 8 -9.90 3.48 0.86
N GLY A 9 -10.14 2.19 1.16
CA GLY A 9 -9.37 1.10 0.58
C GLY A 9 -8.02 0.85 1.27
N THR A 10 -7.82 1.40 2.47
CA THR A 10 -6.58 1.23 3.24
C THR A 10 -6.40 -0.24 3.65
N ILE A 11 -5.22 -0.81 3.41
CA ILE A 11 -4.92 -2.19 3.77
C ILE A 11 -3.94 -2.16 4.93
N PRO A 12 -4.33 -2.63 6.14
CA PRO A 12 -3.40 -2.69 7.25
C PRO A 12 -2.37 -3.79 6.96
N LEU A 13 -1.10 -3.43 7.03
CA LEU A 13 0.00 -4.37 6.87
C LEU A 13 0.26 -5.10 8.20
N PRO A 14 0.60 -6.40 8.18
CA PRO A 14 1.03 -7.10 9.37
C PRO A 14 2.22 -6.42 10.03
N ASP A 15 2.18 -6.32 11.36
CA ASP A 15 3.35 -5.99 12.17
C ASP A 15 4.26 -7.24 12.27
N ASN A 16 4.87 -7.60 11.13
CA ASN A 16 5.85 -8.67 11.04
C ASN A 16 7.20 -8.07 10.64
N GLU A 17 8.27 -8.40 11.37
CA GLU A 17 9.65 -7.99 11.10
C GLU A 17 10.14 -8.40 9.68
N GLU A 18 9.45 -9.33 9.03
CA GLU A 18 9.74 -9.77 7.66
C GLU A 18 9.36 -8.73 6.60
N SER A 19 8.43 -7.84 6.92
CA SER A 19 7.98 -6.75 6.03
C SER A 19 9.05 -5.67 6.06
N LYS A 20 10.03 -5.73 5.15
CA LYS A 20 11.10 -4.72 4.97
C LYS A 20 10.58 -3.38 4.41
N LEU A 21 9.38 -3.00 4.80
CA LEU A 21 8.67 -1.80 4.39
C LEU A 21 8.82 -0.75 5.47
N ASN A 22 9.07 0.49 5.07
CA ASN A 22 9.18 1.63 5.97
C ASN A 22 8.05 2.61 5.68
N ILE A 23 7.63 3.35 6.71
CA ILE A 23 6.73 4.48 6.52
C ILE A 23 7.34 5.44 5.48
N GLY A 24 6.54 5.80 4.48
CA GLY A 24 6.94 6.63 3.35
C GLY A 24 7.32 5.86 2.09
N ASP A 25 7.57 4.55 2.17
CA ASP A 25 7.88 3.72 1.00
C ASP A 25 6.75 3.77 -0.03
N ILE A 26 7.11 3.89 -1.30
CA ILE A 26 6.19 3.86 -2.45
C ILE A 26 6.13 2.43 -2.97
N LEU A 27 4.93 1.90 -3.10
CA LEU A 27 4.67 0.55 -3.59
C LEU A 27 3.87 0.61 -4.89
N LEU A 28 4.17 -0.35 -5.77
CA LEU A 28 3.37 -0.64 -6.95
C LEU A 28 2.37 -1.74 -6.61
N CYS A 29 1.09 -1.45 -6.86
CA CYS A 29 0.00 -2.40 -6.77
C CYS A 29 -0.17 -3.08 -8.12
N ASN A 30 0.20 -4.35 -8.20
CA ASN A 30 -0.04 -5.21 -9.35
C ASN A 30 -1.27 -6.07 -9.07
N LEU A 31 -2.22 -6.08 -10.02
CA LEU A 31 -3.38 -6.94 -9.96
C LEU A 31 -3.12 -8.12 -10.89
N ASP A 32 -3.20 -9.32 -10.36
CA ASP A 32 -3.07 -10.55 -11.15
C ASP A 32 -4.20 -10.66 -12.20
N GLU A 33 -3.97 -11.40 -13.29
CA GLU A 33 -4.91 -11.52 -14.42
C GLU A 33 -6.30 -12.00 -14.00
N ASP A 34 -6.37 -12.90 -13.00
CA ASP A 34 -7.62 -13.41 -12.44
C ASP A 34 -8.31 -12.43 -11.47
N LYS A 35 -7.68 -11.28 -11.17
CA LYS A 35 -8.13 -10.22 -10.25
C LYS A 35 -8.42 -10.69 -8.82
N ARG A 36 -7.88 -11.84 -8.45
CA ARG A 36 -8.05 -12.46 -7.12
C ARG A 36 -6.89 -12.18 -6.18
N LEU A 37 -5.77 -11.68 -6.72
CA LEU A 37 -4.55 -11.42 -6.00
C LEU A 37 -4.09 -9.99 -6.30
N ILE A 38 -3.68 -9.29 -5.24
CA ILE A 38 -2.99 -8.01 -5.33
C ILE A 38 -1.59 -8.23 -4.78
N GLU A 39 -0.60 -7.91 -5.60
CA GLU A 39 0.81 -7.94 -5.23
C GLU A 39 1.28 -6.51 -4.97
N LEU A 40 2.02 -6.34 -3.87
CA LEU A 40 2.60 -5.07 -3.47
C LEU A 40 4.12 -5.18 -3.55
N GLU A 41 4.72 -4.43 -4.48
CA GLU A 41 6.15 -4.45 -4.71
C GLU A 41 6.76 -3.06 -4.48
N LYS A 42 8.00 -3.00 -3.98
CA LYS A 42 8.66 -1.72 -3.76
C LYS A 42 8.98 -1.07 -5.10
N PHE A 43 8.43 0.12 -5.33
CA PHE A 43 8.62 0.83 -6.59
C PHE A 43 10.07 1.35 -6.68
N SER A 44 10.65 1.36 -7.88
CA SER A 44 12.06 1.73 -8.02
C SER A 44 12.31 3.22 -7.71
N ASP A 45 11.37 4.10 -8.07
CA ASP A 45 11.49 5.53 -7.80
C ASP A 45 10.75 5.95 -6.53
N GLN A 46 11.51 6.12 -5.45
CA GLN A 46 10.99 6.51 -4.13
C GLN A 46 10.88 8.03 -3.95
N THR A 47 11.11 8.83 -5.00
CA THR A 47 11.13 10.29 -4.92
C THR A 47 9.82 10.95 -5.36
N LEU A 48 8.84 10.16 -5.78
CA LEU A 48 7.57 10.68 -6.31
C LEU A 48 6.77 11.46 -5.25
N SER A 49 6.18 12.56 -5.69
CA SER A 49 5.25 13.34 -4.87
C SER A 49 3.88 12.66 -4.79
N SER A 50 3.08 13.02 -3.79
CA SER A 50 1.74 12.46 -3.58
C SER A 50 0.82 12.68 -4.79
N GLU A 51 0.99 13.78 -5.52
CA GLU A 51 0.23 14.07 -6.75
C GLU A 51 0.62 13.13 -7.89
N GLN A 52 1.91 12.83 -8.05
CA GLN A 52 2.40 11.89 -9.06
C GLN A 52 1.94 10.45 -8.76
N ILE A 53 1.98 10.04 -7.49
CA ILE A 53 1.47 8.75 -7.03
C ILE A 53 -0.02 8.61 -7.37
N LYS A 54 -0.82 9.62 -7.02
CA LYS A 54 -2.27 9.66 -7.33
C LYS A 54 -2.53 9.62 -8.84
N ALA A 55 -1.75 10.34 -9.63
CA ALA A 55 -1.90 10.37 -11.09
C ALA A 55 -1.56 9.02 -11.76
N HIS A 56 -0.64 8.24 -11.18
CA HIS A 56 -0.29 6.91 -11.68
C HIS A 56 -1.41 5.89 -11.46
N GLY A 57 -2.22 6.05 -10.41
CA GLY A 57 -3.39 5.20 -10.11
C GLY A 57 -3.07 3.79 -9.58
N SER A 58 -1.88 3.25 -9.85
CA SER A 58 -1.41 1.95 -9.35
C SER A 58 -0.35 2.05 -8.26
N LEU A 59 0.08 3.28 -7.91
CA LEU A 59 1.06 3.49 -6.84
C LEU A 59 0.36 3.83 -5.54
N THR A 60 0.93 3.36 -4.43
CA THR A 60 0.51 3.71 -3.07
C THR A 60 1.71 4.07 -2.21
N ARG A 61 1.48 4.73 -1.09
CA ARG A 61 2.51 5.08 -0.10
C ARG A 61 2.19 4.38 1.22
N VAL A 62 3.20 3.82 1.86
CA VAL A 62 3.09 3.28 3.22
C VAL A 62 2.94 4.46 4.18
N GLU A 63 1.80 4.54 4.85
CA GLU A 63 1.50 5.60 5.81
C GLU A 63 1.35 5.02 7.22
N PRO A 64 1.60 5.82 8.28
CA PRO A 64 1.38 5.35 9.64
C PRO A 64 -0.10 4.97 9.82
N LEU A 65 -0.34 3.91 10.57
CA LEU A 65 -1.69 3.44 10.85
C LEU A 65 -2.46 4.53 11.61
N ASN A 66 -3.48 5.10 10.98
CA ASN A 66 -4.36 6.07 11.62
C ASN A 66 -5.58 5.34 12.22
N PRO A 67 -5.81 5.40 13.55
CA PRO A 67 -6.91 4.68 14.19
C PRO A 67 -8.30 5.10 13.69
N ASP A 68 -8.48 6.31 13.15
CA ASP A 68 -9.75 6.78 12.59
C ASP A 68 -10.15 6.12 11.25
N ASP A 69 -9.18 5.53 10.54
CA ASP A 69 -9.39 4.83 9.26
C ASP A 69 -9.94 3.40 9.43
N TYR A 70 -9.97 2.90 10.68
CA TYR A 70 -10.45 1.57 11.05
C TYR A 70 -11.59 1.69 12.06
N GLY A 71 -12.77 2.12 11.59
CA GLY A 71 -13.98 2.25 12.40
C GLY A 71 -15.22 1.88 11.61
#